data_AF-A0A292Q8H6-F1
#
_entry.id   AF-A0A292Q8H6-F1
#
_cell.length_a   1.000
_cell.length_b   1.000
_cell.length_c   1.000
_cell.angle_alpha   90.00
_cell.angle_beta   90.00
_cell.angle_gamma   90.00
#
_symmetry.space_group_name_H-M   'P 1'
#
loop_
_entity.id
_entity.type
_entity.pdbx_description
1 polymer ?
#
loop_
_entity_poly.entity_id
_entity_poly.type
_entity_poly.pdbx_seq_one_letter_code
_entity_poly.pdbx_strand_id
1 'polypeptide(L)'
;MAEPFSLASSGIALIHLGVKVYKLCDDYCNVVKESQQDFKKLGDEIRGIDRQLGEVRSLAAQGDENNPLYPELLEWTKNQSLKDYKRALEELEKKLDVPEWRKSSRKFLWPFSKPKMERYLGLVEEQRSKLHLLLSTATTKTVTKVLRKLD
;
A
#
# COMPACT_ATOMS: atom_id res chain seq x y z
N MET A 1 6.57 11.67 -22.50
CA MET A 1 7.81 11.49 -21.70
C MET A 1 7.64 11.68 -20.18
N ALA A 2 6.57 12.28 -19.65
CA ALA A 2 6.41 12.56 -18.21
C ALA A 2 5.85 11.40 -17.36
N GLU A 3 5.42 10.31 -17.98
CA GLU A 3 4.59 9.29 -17.33
C GLU A 3 5.38 8.36 -16.38
N PRO A 4 6.62 7.92 -16.69
CA PRO A 4 7.31 6.92 -15.84
C PRO A 4 7.73 7.50 -14.50
N PHE A 5 8.14 8.77 -14.52
CA PHE A 5 8.47 9.54 -13.33
C PHE A 5 7.25 9.79 -12.45
N SER A 6 6.08 10.04 -13.05
CA SER A 6 4.83 10.24 -12.32
C SER A 6 4.40 8.95 -11.59
N LEU A 7 4.53 7.80 -12.24
CA LEU A 7 4.25 6.48 -11.67
C LEU A 7 5.20 6.17 -10.49
N ALA A 8 6.51 6.35 -10.70
CA ALA A 8 7.52 6.13 -9.67
C ALA A 8 7.33 7.09 -8.47
N SER A 9 7.07 8.37 -8.72
CA SER A 9 6.84 9.37 -7.66
C SER A 9 5.57 9.08 -6.86
N SER A 10 4.48 8.69 -7.52
CA SER A 10 3.22 8.33 -6.85
C SER A 10 3.39 7.09 -5.97
N GLY A 11 4.13 6.08 -6.47
CA GLY A 11 4.49 4.89 -5.69
C GLY A 11 5.35 5.24 -4.47
N ILE A 12 6.38 6.08 -4.62
CA ILE A 12 7.24 6.52 -3.50
C ILE A 12 6.44 7.23 -2.42
N ALA A 13 5.55 8.14 -2.79
CA ALA A 13 4.73 8.87 -1.84
C ALA A 13 3.82 7.93 -1.03
N LEU A 14 3.21 6.94 -1.69
CA LEU A 14 2.39 5.93 -1.02
C LEU A 14 3.21 5.02 -0.10
N ILE A 15 4.40 4.57 -0.53
CA ILE A 15 5.31 3.78 0.31
C ILE A 15 5.71 4.56 1.56
N HIS A 16 6.10 5.83 1.42
CA HIS A 16 6.50 6.65 2.58
C HIS A 16 5.35 6.82 3.57
N LEU A 17 4.13 7.03 3.07
CA LEU A 17 2.94 7.14 3.91
C LEU A 17 2.61 5.79 4.58
N GLY A 18 2.66 4.69 3.85
CA GLY A 18 2.45 3.32 4.36
C GLY A 18 3.43 2.97 5.47
N VAL A 19 4.73 3.19 5.27
CA VAL A 19 5.78 3.00 6.28
C VAL A 19 5.52 3.84 7.54
N LYS A 20 5.06 5.09 7.39
CA LYS A 20 4.76 5.96 8.53
C LYS A 20 3.56 5.41 9.31
N VAL A 21 2.47 5.05 8.64
CA VAL A 21 1.29 4.45 9.28
C VAL A 21 1.63 3.13 9.95
N TYR A 22 2.43 2.27 9.31
CA TYR A 22 2.91 1.02 9.89
C TYR A 22 3.61 1.26 11.22
N LYS A 23 4.58 2.18 11.28
CA LYS A 23 5.32 2.50 12.52
C LYS A 23 4.38 3.00 13.61
N LEU A 24 3.42 3.86 13.25
CA LEU A 24 2.42 4.33 14.18
C LEU A 24 1.54 3.18 14.70
N CYS A 25 1.14 2.23 13.85
CA CYS A 25 0.40 1.04 14.29
C CYS A 25 1.24 0.13 15.21
N ASP A 26 2.51 -0.07 14.90
CA ASP A 26 3.45 -0.87 15.71
C ASP A 26 3.65 -0.25 17.11
N ASP A 27 3.87 1.06 17.17
CA ASP A 27 3.97 1.82 18.42
C ASP A 27 2.72 1.66 19.30
N TYR A 28 1.52 1.62 18.70
CA TYR A 28 0.27 1.40 19.42
C TYR A 28 0.07 -0.07 19.84
N CYS A 29 0.47 -1.05 19.01
CA CYS A 29 0.39 -2.49 19.36
C CYS A 29 1.14 -2.81 20.65
N ASN A 30 2.28 -2.15 20.86
CA ASN A 30 3.11 -2.34 22.04
C ASN A 30 2.44 -1.83 23.33
N VAL A 31 1.37 -1.00 23.22
CA VAL A 31 0.74 -0.35 24.37
C VAL A 31 -0.74 -0.72 24.56
N VAL A 32 -1.50 -0.98 23.49
CA VAL A 32 -2.92 -1.34 23.54
C VAL A 32 -3.11 -2.83 23.25
N LYS A 33 -3.17 -3.65 24.31
CA LYS A 33 -3.26 -5.12 24.21
C LYS A 33 -4.60 -5.63 23.66
N GLU A 34 -5.69 -4.89 23.85
CA GLU A 34 -7.06 -5.35 23.58
C GLU A 34 -7.42 -5.47 22.08
N SER A 35 -6.54 -5.01 21.18
CA SER A 35 -6.78 -5.03 19.72
C SER A 35 -5.51 -5.36 18.92
N GLN A 36 -4.53 -5.99 19.57
CA GLN A 36 -3.21 -6.30 19.03
C GLN A 36 -3.26 -7.13 17.72
N GLN A 37 -4.21 -8.05 17.58
CA GLN A 37 -4.34 -8.90 16.39
C GLN A 37 -4.78 -8.11 15.15
N ASP A 38 -5.81 -7.27 15.26
CA ASP A 38 -6.29 -6.45 14.15
C ASP A 38 -5.23 -5.45 13.69
N PHE A 39 -4.43 -4.95 14.63
CA PHE A 39 -3.36 -4.00 14.34
C PHE A 39 -2.16 -4.66 13.68
N LYS A 40 -1.77 -5.84 14.16
CA LYS A 40 -0.74 -6.64 13.50
C LYS A 40 -1.16 -6.96 12.07
N LYS A 41 -2.42 -7.38 11.88
CA LYS A 41 -2.99 -7.64 10.55
C LYS A 41 -2.92 -6.39 9.66
N LEU A 42 -3.38 -5.24 10.14
CA LEU A 42 -3.32 -4.00 9.37
C LEU A 42 -1.88 -3.64 8.97
N GLY A 43 -0.94 -3.73 9.93
CA GLY A 43 0.46 -3.45 9.68
C GLY A 43 1.08 -4.40 8.65
N ASP A 44 0.79 -5.70 8.76
CA ASP A 44 1.26 -6.72 7.83
C ASP A 44 0.70 -6.49 6.41
N GLU A 45 -0.58 -6.13 6.30
CA GLU A 45 -1.21 -5.81 5.02
C GLU A 45 -0.63 -4.53 4.37
N ILE A 46 -0.40 -3.46 5.15
CA ILE A 46 0.25 -2.24 4.67
C ILE A 46 1.66 -2.56 4.15
N ARG A 47 2.44 -3.35 4.89
CA ARG A 47 3.78 -3.77 4.48
C ARG A 47 3.75 -4.61 3.19
N GLY A 48 2.72 -5.43 3.03
CA GLY A 48 2.47 -6.18 1.80
C GLY A 48 2.33 -5.27 0.59
N ILE A 49 1.52 -4.21 0.70
CA ILE A 49 1.36 -3.21 -0.36
C ILE A 49 2.66 -2.45 -0.61
N ASP A 50 3.39 -2.04 0.43
CA ASP A 50 4.67 -1.33 0.28
C ASP A 50 5.69 -2.15 -0.53
N ARG A 51 5.75 -3.47 -0.29
CA ARG A 51 6.60 -4.39 -1.06
C ARG A 51 6.20 -4.41 -2.54
N GLN A 52 4.91 -4.58 -2.82
CA GLN A 52 4.39 -4.61 -4.19
C GLN A 52 4.61 -3.27 -4.92
N LEU A 53 4.45 -2.15 -4.21
CA LEU A 53 4.77 -0.82 -4.72
C LEU A 53 6.27 -0.64 -5.02
N GLY A 54 7.14 -1.26 -4.21
CA GLY A 54 8.58 -1.33 -4.47
C GLY A 54 8.92 -2.10 -5.75
N GLU A 55 8.21 -3.19 -6.01
CA GLU A 55 8.32 -3.96 -7.26
C GLU A 55 7.85 -3.12 -8.45
N VAL A 56 6.69 -2.46 -8.36
CA VAL A 56 6.19 -1.52 -9.38
C VAL A 56 7.18 -0.40 -9.67
N ARG A 57 7.77 0.20 -8.64
CA ARG A 57 8.79 1.25 -8.80
C ARG A 57 10.02 0.72 -9.53
N SER A 58 10.48 -0.47 -9.18
CA SER A 58 11.66 -1.08 -9.81
C SER A 58 11.40 -1.35 -11.30
N LEU A 59 10.21 -1.82 -11.64
CA LEU A 59 9.77 -2.02 -13.02
C LEU A 59 9.64 -0.69 -13.79
N ALA A 60 9.13 0.36 -13.15
CA ALA A 60 9.01 1.69 -13.75
C ALA A 60 10.37 2.36 -13.99
N ALA A 61 11.32 2.18 -13.07
CA ALA A 61 12.67 2.75 -13.15
C ALA A 61 13.54 2.11 -14.24
N GLN A 62 13.24 0.86 -14.62
CA GLN A 62 13.93 0.18 -15.71
C GLN A 62 13.60 0.79 -17.09
N GLY A 63 12.58 1.64 -17.19
CA GLY A 63 12.34 2.48 -18.37
C GLY A 63 12.02 1.71 -19.65
N ASP A 64 11.66 0.43 -19.56
CA ASP A 64 11.30 -0.35 -20.73
C ASP A 64 9.90 0.06 -21.22
N GLU A 65 9.87 0.95 -22.22
CA GLU A 65 8.65 1.38 -22.91
C GLU A 65 7.90 0.21 -23.58
N ASN A 66 8.56 -0.95 -23.76
CA ASN A 66 7.92 -2.18 -24.27
C ASN A 66 7.36 -3.06 -23.15
N ASN A 67 7.51 -2.67 -21.88
CA ASN A 67 6.97 -3.43 -20.78
C ASN A 67 5.43 -3.41 -20.86
N PRO A 68 4.78 -4.56 -21.15
CA PRO A 68 3.33 -4.62 -21.31
C PRO A 68 2.57 -4.25 -20.03
N LEU A 69 3.26 -4.17 -18.89
CA LEU A 69 2.72 -3.73 -17.61
C LEU A 69 2.42 -2.26 -17.51
N TYR A 70 3.18 -1.47 -18.26
CA TYR A 70 3.27 -0.05 -18.00
C TYR A 70 1.91 0.68 -18.15
N PRO A 71 1.09 0.39 -19.19
CA PRO A 71 -0.25 0.95 -19.31
C PRO A 71 -1.19 0.51 -18.17
N GLU A 72 -1.13 -0.75 -17.75
CA GLU A 72 -1.99 -1.31 -16.70
C GLU A 72 -1.66 -0.71 -15.32
N LEU A 73 -0.37 -0.49 -15.03
CA LEU A 73 0.09 0.19 -13.82
C LEU A 73 -0.28 1.68 -13.81
N LEU A 74 -0.19 2.34 -14.96
CA LEU A 74 -0.59 3.74 -15.09
C LEU A 74 -2.09 3.90 -14.83
N GLU A 75 -2.92 3.04 -15.42
CA GLU A 75 -4.37 3.02 -15.16
C GLU A 75 -4.70 2.69 -13.70
N TRP A 76 -3.97 1.76 -13.09
CA TRP A 76 -4.09 1.48 -11.66
C TRP A 76 -3.82 2.74 -10.80
N THR A 77 -2.83 3.56 -11.14
CA THR A 77 -2.59 4.81 -10.38
C THR A 77 -3.69 5.85 -10.48
N LYS A 78 -4.51 5.79 -11.54
CA LYS A 78 -5.68 6.67 -11.70
C LYS A 78 -6.93 6.12 -11.01
N ASN A 79 -6.89 4.87 -10.56
CA ASN A 79 -8.03 4.17 -9.99
C ASN A 79 -8.54 4.85 -8.71
N GLN A 80 -9.87 4.99 -8.61
CA GLN A 80 -10.52 5.56 -7.43
C GLN A 80 -10.14 4.82 -6.14
N SER A 81 -10.01 3.50 -6.21
CA SER A 81 -9.70 2.67 -5.04
C SER A 81 -8.28 2.92 -4.49
N LEU A 82 -7.33 3.39 -5.32
CA LEU A 82 -6.02 3.84 -4.85
C LEU A 82 -6.11 5.19 -4.12
N LYS A 83 -6.97 6.10 -4.62
CA LYS A 83 -7.23 7.38 -3.93
C LYS A 83 -7.89 7.13 -2.57
N ASP A 84 -8.81 6.17 -2.50
CA ASP A 84 -9.47 5.78 -1.25
C ASP A 84 -8.49 5.14 -0.27
N TYR A 85 -7.55 4.32 -0.76
CA TYR A 85 -6.45 3.79 0.05
C TYR A 85 -5.52 4.89 0.58
N LYS A 86 -5.11 5.82 -0.28
CA LYS A 86 -4.30 6.98 0.13
C LYS A 86 -5.02 7.76 1.25
N ARG A 87 -6.30 8.07 1.05
CA ARG A 87 -7.11 8.79 2.03
C ARG A 87 -7.25 8.00 3.33
N ALA A 88 -7.38 6.69 3.26
CA ALA A 88 -7.41 5.82 4.44
C ALA A 88 -6.09 5.91 5.23
N LEU A 89 -4.96 5.85 4.54
CA LEU A 89 -3.64 6.01 5.18
C LEU A 89 -3.47 7.41 5.79
N GLU A 90 -3.86 8.48 5.11
CA GLU A 90 -3.81 9.85 5.64
C GLU A 90 -4.70 10.01 6.89
N GLU A 91 -5.88 9.39 6.90
CA GLU A 91 -6.74 9.37 8.09
C GLU A 91 -6.12 8.58 9.25
N LEU A 92 -5.50 7.43 8.95
CA LEU A 92 -4.78 6.62 9.93
C LEU A 92 -3.61 7.40 10.53
N GLU A 93 -2.75 7.97 9.68
CA GLU A 93 -1.64 8.83 10.08
C GLU A 93 -2.13 9.96 11.00
N LYS A 94 -3.09 10.76 10.55
CA LYS A 94 -3.57 11.94 11.31
C LYS A 94 -4.14 11.58 12.68
N LYS A 95 -4.78 10.42 12.82
CA LYS A 95 -5.36 9.99 14.10
C LYS A 95 -4.33 9.35 15.03
N LEU A 96 -3.33 8.68 14.48
CA LEU A 96 -2.31 7.96 15.25
C LEU A 96 -1.13 8.87 15.60
N ASP A 97 -0.79 9.82 14.72
CA ASP A 97 0.26 10.81 14.89
C ASP A 97 -0.20 11.92 15.86
N VAL A 98 -0.18 11.59 17.15
CA VAL A 98 -0.52 12.52 18.23
C VAL A 98 0.76 13.18 18.79
N PRO A 99 0.69 14.46 19.22
CA PRO A 99 1.81 15.16 19.84
C PRO A 99 2.36 14.38 21.04
N GLU A 100 3.68 14.42 21.27
CA GLU A 100 4.34 13.65 22.33
C GLU A 100 3.71 13.83 23.71
N TRP A 101 3.28 15.04 24.05
CA TRP A 101 2.61 15.33 25.33
C TRP A 101 1.23 14.65 25.48
N ARG A 102 0.55 14.29 24.38
CA ARG A 102 -0.70 13.50 24.40
C ARG A 102 -0.48 12.00 24.26
N LYS A 103 0.72 11.56 23.86
CA LYS A 103 1.04 10.12 23.72
C LYS A 103 0.84 9.40 25.05
N SER A 104 1.17 9.99 26.19
CA SER A 104 1.06 9.32 27.50
C SER A 104 -0.38 9.02 27.95
N SER A 105 -1.37 9.86 27.58
CA SER A 105 -2.76 9.71 28.04
C SER A 105 -3.65 8.90 27.09
N ARG A 106 -3.34 8.89 25.77
CA ARG A 106 -4.08 8.10 24.76
C ARG A 106 -3.43 6.77 24.40
N LYS A 107 -2.22 6.51 24.87
CA LYS A 107 -1.52 5.23 24.72
C LYS A 107 -2.36 4.02 25.15
N PHE A 108 -3.41 4.22 25.95
CA PHE A 108 -4.28 3.16 26.46
C PHE A 108 -5.59 2.96 25.68
N LEU A 109 -5.95 3.86 24.75
CA LEU A 109 -7.23 3.80 24.04
C LEU A 109 -7.06 4.08 22.55
N TRP A 110 -7.41 3.08 21.75
CA TRP A 110 -7.39 3.16 20.29
C TRP A 110 -8.40 4.21 19.75
N PRO A 111 -8.01 5.08 18.80
CA PRO A 111 -8.87 6.18 18.34
C PRO A 111 -9.92 5.79 17.29
N PHE A 112 -10.07 4.50 16.98
CA PHE A 112 -11.06 4.00 16.01
C PHE A 112 -11.96 2.92 16.60
N SER A 113 -13.20 2.87 16.13
CA SER A 113 -14.11 1.76 16.43
C SER A 113 -13.78 0.54 15.56
N LYS A 114 -14.11 -0.67 16.04
CA LYS A 114 -14.00 -1.93 15.27
C LYS A 114 -14.52 -1.83 13.82
N PRO A 115 -15.75 -1.34 13.55
CA PRO A 115 -16.25 -1.25 12.18
C PRO A 115 -15.42 -0.32 11.29
N LYS A 116 -14.83 0.74 11.87
CA LYS A 116 -13.95 1.62 11.12
C LYS A 116 -12.60 0.94 10.82
N MET A 117 -12.13 0.07 11.72
CA MET A 117 -10.95 -0.76 11.51
C MET A 117 -11.17 -1.81 10.42
N GLU A 118 -12.28 -2.53 10.46
CA GLU A 118 -12.67 -3.51 9.43
C GLU A 118 -12.76 -2.86 8.05
N ARG A 119 -13.31 -1.64 7.96
CA ARG A 119 -13.32 -0.87 6.72
C ARG A 119 -11.91 -0.59 6.20
N TYR A 120 -10.97 -0.19 7.06
CA TYR A 120 -9.60 0.05 6.63
C TYR A 120 -8.91 -1.23 6.20
N LEU A 121 -9.09 -2.33 6.95
CA LEU A 121 -8.57 -3.64 6.57
C LEU A 121 -9.10 -4.07 5.20
N GLY A 122 -10.41 -3.94 4.95
CA GLY A 122 -11.01 -4.28 3.66
C GLY A 122 -10.42 -3.46 2.51
N LEU A 123 -10.21 -2.15 2.68
CA LEU A 123 -9.60 -1.30 1.66
C LEU A 123 -8.14 -1.69 1.38
N VAL A 124 -7.38 -2.04 2.41
CA VAL A 124 -5.98 -2.45 2.28
C VAL A 124 -5.89 -3.81 1.59
N GLU A 125 -6.69 -4.80 2.03
CA GLU A 125 -6.76 -6.13 1.42
C GLU A 125 -7.18 -6.07 -0.06
N GLU A 126 -8.15 -5.21 -0.39
CA GLU A 126 -8.60 -4.97 -1.75
C GLU A 126 -7.46 -4.44 -2.63
N GLN A 127 -6.73 -3.42 -2.17
CA GLN A 127 -5.60 -2.88 -2.93
C GLN A 127 -4.47 -3.88 -3.09
N ARG A 128 -4.12 -4.60 -2.03
CA ARG A 128 -3.10 -5.65 -2.09
C ARG A 128 -3.46 -6.71 -3.13
N SER A 129 -4.72 -7.15 -3.14
CA SER A 129 -5.21 -8.17 -4.08
C SER A 129 -5.21 -7.68 -5.52
N LYS A 130 -5.67 -6.44 -5.76
CA LYS A 130 -5.62 -5.81 -7.09
C LYS A 130 -4.20 -5.67 -7.60
N LEU A 131 -3.28 -5.18 -6.76
CA LEU A 131 -1.89 -5.00 -7.12
C LEU A 131 -1.19 -6.35 -7.35
N HIS A 132 -1.52 -7.37 -6.55
CA HIS A 132 -1.02 -8.73 -6.75
C HIS A 132 -1.50 -9.33 -8.08
N LEU A 133 -2.78 -9.15 -8.41
CA LEU A 133 -3.35 -9.62 -9.66
C LEU A 133 -2.69 -8.94 -10.87
N LEU A 134 -2.44 -7.63 -10.80
CA LEU A 134 -1.75 -6.89 -11.84
C LEU A 134 -0.32 -7.42 -12.05
N LEU A 135 0.46 -7.55 -10.97
CA LEU A 135 1.84 -8.05 -11.02
C LEU A 135 1.94 -9.51 -11.48
N SER A 136 0.99 -10.37 -11.09
CA SER A 136 0.97 -11.78 -11.49
C SER A 136 0.53 -11.96 -12.96
N THR A 137 -0.54 -11.29 -13.38
CA THR A 137 -1.03 -11.32 -14.78
C THR A 137 0.05 -10.87 -15.76
N ALA A 138 0.83 -9.88 -15.35
CA ALA A 138 2.00 -9.41 -16.08
C ALA A 138 3.07 -10.45 -16.33
N THR A 139 3.41 -11.17 -15.26
CA THR A 139 4.46 -12.18 -15.26
C THR A 139 4.05 -13.28 -16.23
N THR A 140 2.79 -13.71 -16.16
CA THR A 140 2.22 -14.70 -17.08
C THR A 140 2.22 -14.22 -18.54
N LYS A 141 1.82 -12.98 -18.82
CA LYS A 141 1.83 -12.40 -20.17
C LYS A 141 3.25 -12.35 -20.76
N THR A 142 4.23 -12.00 -19.94
CA THR A 142 5.64 -11.92 -20.34
C THR A 142 6.22 -13.29 -20.64
N VAL A 143 5.99 -14.28 -19.76
CA VAL A 143 6.40 -15.68 -19.97
C VAL A 143 5.77 -16.24 -21.24
N THR A 144 4.50 -15.99 -21.49
CA THR A 144 3.80 -16.46 -22.70
C THR A 144 4.38 -15.84 -23.98
N LYS A 145 4.76 -14.55 -23.96
CA LYS A 145 5.42 -13.90 -25.10
C LYS A 145 6.81 -14.46 -25.38
N VAL A 146 7.59 -14.76 -24.33
CA VAL A 146 8.92 -15.36 -24.48
C VAL A 146 8.82 -16.77 -25.03
N LEU A 147 7.89 -17.58 -24.52
CA LEU A 147 7.63 -18.94 -25.03
C LEU A 147 7.24 -18.93 -26.51
N ARG A 148 6.38 -17.99 -26.94
CA ARG A 148 6.00 -17.84 -28.36
C ARG A 148 7.11 -17.30 -29.28
N LYS A 149 8.19 -16.75 -28.74
CA LYS A 149 9.35 -16.28 -29.53
C LYS A 149 10.43 -17.35 -29.68
N LEU A 150 10.33 -18.45 -28.93
CA LEU A 150 11.27 -19.58 -28.93
C LEU A 150 10.78 -20.75 -29.81
N ASP A 151 9.53 -20.70 -30.28
CA ASP A 151 8.94 -21.55 -31.32
C ASP A 151 9.06 -20.85 -32.68
#